data_AF-A0A378A1S2-F1
#
_entry.id   AF-A0A378A1S2-F1
#
_cell.length_a   1.000
_cell.length_b   1.000
_cell.length_c   1.000
_cell.angle_alpha   90.00
_cell.angle_beta   90.00
_cell.angle_gamma   90.00
#
_symmetry.space_group_name_H-M   'P 1'
#
loop_
_entity.id
_entity.type
_entity.pdbx_description
1 polymer ?
#
loop_
_entity_poly.entity_id
_entity_poly.type
_entity_poly.pdbx_seq_one_letter_code
_entity_poly.pdbx_strand_id
1 'polypeptide(L)'
;MLLPYAVAPAVAAVLWIFLFNPGRGLITHFLGELGYDWNHAQNSGQAMFLVVFASVWKQISYNFLFFFAALQSIPRSLVEAAAIDGAGPIRRFFKLALPLIAPVSFFLLVVNLVYAFFDTFPVIDAATAGGPVQATTTLIYKIYREGFAGLDLSASAAQSVVLMFLVIILTVVQFRYVESKVRYQ
;
A
#
# COMPACT_ATOMS: atom_id res chain seq x y z
N MET A 1 -0.49 -17.60 -10.35
CA MET A 1 -0.56 -17.08 -8.95
C MET A 1 -1.88 -16.34 -8.70
N LEU A 2 -3.03 -16.93 -9.03
CA LEU A 2 -4.36 -16.34 -8.73
C LEU A 2 -4.85 -16.67 -7.30
N LEU A 3 -4.19 -17.62 -6.62
CA LEU A 3 -4.60 -18.12 -5.31
C LEU A 3 -4.62 -17.05 -4.18
N PRO A 4 -3.69 -16.08 -4.09
CA PRO A 4 -3.77 -15.02 -3.08
C PRO A 4 -4.91 -14.03 -3.33
N TYR A 5 -5.38 -13.88 -4.57
CA TYR A 5 -6.50 -12.99 -4.91
C TYR A 5 -7.85 -13.57 -4.46
N ALA A 6 -7.97 -14.90 -4.37
CA ALA A 6 -9.17 -15.55 -3.84
C ALA A 6 -9.34 -15.36 -2.32
N VAL A 7 -8.28 -14.98 -1.61
CA VAL A 7 -8.33 -14.68 -0.18
C VAL A 7 -8.74 -13.22 0.00
N ALA A 8 -9.84 -13.00 0.71
CA ALA A 8 -10.29 -11.66 1.06
C ALA A 8 -9.13 -10.91 1.74
N PRO A 9 -8.68 -9.76 1.23
CA PRO A 9 -7.47 -9.12 1.74
C PRO A 9 -7.51 -8.73 3.22
N ALA A 10 -8.69 -8.53 3.78
CA ALA A 10 -8.90 -8.31 5.21
C ALA A 10 -8.51 -9.54 6.05
N VAL A 11 -8.80 -10.75 5.57
CA VAL A 11 -8.45 -12.01 6.26
C VAL A 11 -6.94 -12.17 6.34
N ALA A 12 -6.23 -11.77 5.31
CA ALA A 12 -4.78 -11.85 5.29
C ALA A 12 -4.10 -10.82 6.20
N ALA A 13 -4.64 -9.60 6.31
CA ALA A 13 -4.13 -8.62 7.27
C ALA A 13 -4.27 -9.13 8.71
N VAL A 14 -5.43 -9.70 9.06
CA VAL A 14 -5.67 -10.33 10.37
C VAL A 14 -4.74 -11.53 10.59
N LEU A 15 -4.50 -12.34 9.55
CA LEU A 15 -3.58 -13.46 9.59
C LEU A 15 -2.15 -13.02 9.93
N TRP A 16 -1.64 -11.95 9.31
CA TRP A 16 -0.30 -11.45 9.63
C TRP A 16 -0.20 -10.95 11.08
N ILE A 17 -1.21 -10.25 11.57
CA ILE A 17 -1.28 -9.82 12.99
C ILE A 17 -1.20 -11.03 13.93
N PHE A 18 -1.94 -12.10 13.60
CA PHE A 18 -1.92 -13.34 14.38
C PHE A 18 -0.55 -14.03 14.34
N LEU A 19 0.05 -14.15 13.15
CA LEU A 19 1.33 -14.84 12.97
C LEU A 19 2.52 -14.10 13.64
N PHE A 20 2.47 -12.77 13.70
CA PHE A 20 3.48 -11.92 14.33
C PHE A 20 3.17 -11.53 15.78
N ASN A 21 2.17 -12.18 16.40
CA ASN A 21 1.80 -11.91 17.79
C ASN A 21 2.98 -12.21 18.76
N PRO A 22 3.32 -11.32 19.71
CA PRO A 22 4.42 -11.56 20.65
C PRO A 22 4.13 -12.78 21.54
N GLY A 23 5.05 -13.74 21.60
CA GLY A 23 4.96 -14.93 22.46
C GLY A 23 4.04 -16.06 22.00
N ARG A 24 3.06 -15.82 21.12
CA ARG A 24 2.17 -16.87 20.59
C ARG A 24 2.15 -17.00 19.07
N GLY A 25 2.73 -16.04 18.35
CA GLY A 25 2.79 -16.05 16.90
C GLY A 25 3.82 -17.06 16.37
N LEU A 26 3.45 -17.79 15.32
CA LEU A 26 4.34 -18.77 14.68
C LEU A 26 5.62 -18.11 14.16
N ILE A 27 5.51 -16.95 13.53
CA ILE A 27 6.67 -16.24 12.98
C ILE A 27 7.54 -15.70 14.10
N THR A 28 6.92 -15.13 15.15
CA THR A 28 7.61 -14.68 16.35
C THR A 28 8.42 -15.82 16.99
N HIS A 29 7.86 -17.03 17.06
CA HIS A 29 8.55 -18.20 17.61
C HIS A 29 9.80 -18.56 16.82
N PHE A 30 9.70 -18.68 15.49
CA PHE A 30 10.85 -18.94 14.63
C PHE A 30 11.91 -17.83 14.70
N LEU A 31 11.50 -16.57 14.79
CA LEU A 31 12.43 -15.46 15.00
C LEU A 31 13.17 -15.61 16.33
N GLY A 32 12.48 -16.04 17.38
CA GLY A 32 13.08 -16.35 18.68
C GLY A 32 14.10 -17.49 18.61
N GLU A 33 13.84 -18.57 17.86
CA GLU A 33 14.80 -19.66 17.63
C GLU A 33 16.07 -19.18 16.91
N LEU A 34 15.95 -18.16 16.06
CA LEU A 34 17.07 -17.49 15.38
C LEU A 34 17.77 -16.44 16.26
N GLY A 35 17.35 -16.28 17.52
CA GLY A 35 17.93 -15.33 18.48
C GLY A 35 17.42 -13.89 18.31
N TYR A 36 16.34 -13.66 17.56
CA TYR A 36 15.76 -12.34 17.35
C TYR A 36 14.44 -12.18 18.13
N ASP A 37 14.44 -11.27 19.11
CA ASP A 37 13.25 -10.97 19.90
C ASP A 37 12.30 -10.02 19.15
N TRP A 38 11.23 -10.61 18.61
CA TRP A 38 10.16 -9.86 17.96
C TRP A 38 9.06 -9.50 18.96
N ASN A 39 8.94 -8.21 19.24
CA ASN A 39 7.95 -7.63 20.11
C ASN A 39 7.48 -6.26 19.59
N HIS A 40 6.55 -6.30 18.64
CA HIS A 40 5.94 -5.09 18.09
C HIS A 40 5.11 -4.28 19.11
N ALA A 41 4.77 -4.84 20.27
CA ALA A 41 4.09 -4.09 21.33
C ALA A 41 5.04 -3.15 22.08
N GLN A 42 6.34 -3.43 22.06
CA GLN A 42 7.36 -2.62 22.75
C GLN A 42 8.28 -1.87 21.79
N ASN A 43 8.49 -2.38 20.57
CA ASN A 43 9.38 -1.79 19.59
C ASN A 43 8.63 -1.06 18.47
N SER A 44 8.78 0.27 18.41
CA SER A 44 8.14 1.12 17.40
C SER A 44 8.51 0.75 15.96
N GLY A 45 9.74 0.32 15.71
CA GLY A 45 10.18 -0.10 14.38
C GLY A 45 9.52 -1.40 13.92
N GLN A 46 9.40 -2.38 14.82
CA GLN A 46 8.71 -3.64 14.55
C GLN A 46 7.20 -3.44 14.37
N ALA A 47 6.59 -2.54 15.15
CA ALA A 47 5.19 -2.14 14.99
C ALA A 47 4.91 -1.53 13.61
N MET A 48 5.73 -0.55 13.21
CA MET A 48 5.61 0.07 11.89
C MET A 48 5.83 -0.95 10.77
N PHE A 49 6.84 -1.81 10.91
CA PHE A 49 7.09 -2.88 9.93
C PHE A 49 5.87 -3.78 9.77
N LEU A 50 5.27 -4.25 10.88
CA LEU A 50 4.09 -5.11 10.84
C LEU A 50 2.92 -4.44 10.10
N VAL A 51 2.63 -3.18 10.44
CA VAL A 51 1.56 -2.40 9.82
C VAL A 51 1.81 -2.22 8.33
N VAL A 52 3.02 -1.81 7.92
CA VAL A 52 3.38 -1.63 6.52
C VAL A 52 3.31 -2.96 5.77
N PHE A 53 3.88 -4.03 6.33
CA PHE A 53 3.90 -5.34 5.70
C PHE A 53 2.48 -5.89 5.48
N ALA A 54 1.65 -5.87 6.52
CA ALA A 54 0.27 -6.31 6.44
C ALA A 54 -0.56 -5.47 5.45
N SER A 55 -0.35 -4.14 5.42
CA SER A 55 -1.07 -3.24 4.51
C SER A 55 -0.63 -3.41 3.05
N VAL A 56 0.68 -3.54 2.80
CA VAL A 56 1.25 -3.69 1.45
C VAL A 56 0.90 -5.05 0.85
N TRP A 57 0.83 -6.11 1.66
CA TRP A 57 0.52 -7.46 1.18
C TRP A 57 -0.79 -7.51 0.38
N LYS A 58 -1.84 -6.84 0.88
CA LYS A 58 -3.12 -6.68 0.16
C LYS A 58 -2.92 -5.99 -1.19
N GLN A 59 -2.16 -4.89 -1.19
CA GLN A 59 -1.99 -4.06 -2.39
C GLN A 59 -1.13 -4.70 -3.46
N ILE A 60 -0.21 -5.61 -3.11
CA ILE A 60 0.57 -6.36 -4.09
C ILE A 60 -0.35 -7.12 -5.05
N SER A 61 -1.36 -7.81 -4.52
CA SER A 61 -2.31 -8.58 -5.34
C SER A 61 -3.11 -7.68 -6.28
N TYR A 62 -3.59 -6.54 -5.78
CA TYR A 62 -4.29 -5.54 -6.58
C TYR A 62 -3.40 -5.00 -7.69
N ASN A 63 -2.21 -4.50 -7.35
CA ASN A 63 -1.27 -3.92 -8.30
C ASN A 63 -0.83 -4.92 -9.37
N PHE A 64 -0.58 -6.18 -8.98
CA PHE A 64 -0.18 -7.24 -9.89
C PHE A 64 -1.19 -7.46 -11.01
N LEU A 65 -2.50 -7.52 -10.68
CA LEU A 65 -3.54 -7.76 -11.69
C LEU A 65 -3.60 -6.63 -12.73
N PHE A 66 -3.53 -5.38 -12.28
CA PHE A 66 -3.54 -4.23 -13.17
C PHE A 66 -2.28 -4.14 -14.03
N PHE A 67 -1.10 -4.37 -13.43
CA PHE A 67 0.14 -4.42 -14.19
C PHE A 67 0.16 -5.57 -15.20
N PHE A 68 -0.36 -6.74 -14.82
CA PHE A 68 -0.45 -7.88 -15.71
C PHE A 68 -1.36 -7.60 -16.90
N ALA A 69 -2.56 -7.04 -16.67
CA ALA A 69 -3.47 -6.62 -17.73
C ALA A 69 -2.84 -5.57 -18.66
N ALA A 70 -2.14 -4.58 -18.10
CA ALA A 70 -1.46 -3.54 -18.86
C ALA A 70 -0.30 -4.07 -19.71
N LEU A 71 0.45 -5.05 -19.19
CA LEU A 71 1.51 -5.71 -19.96
C LEU A 71 0.92 -6.58 -21.08
N GLN A 72 -0.24 -7.21 -20.85
CA GLN A 72 -0.94 -7.99 -21.87
C GLN A 72 -1.52 -7.13 -23.00
N SER A 73 -1.84 -5.86 -22.75
CA SER A 73 -2.32 -4.96 -23.80
C SER A 73 -1.22 -4.48 -24.76
N ILE A 74 0.06 -4.76 -24.48
CA ILE A 74 1.17 -4.39 -25.37
C ILE A 74 1.12 -5.28 -26.63
N PRO A 75 0.98 -4.72 -27.84
CA PRO A 75 1.00 -5.49 -29.08
C PRO A 75 2.27 -6.30 -29.25
N ARG A 76 2.14 -7.59 -29.59
CA ARG A 76 3.30 -8.48 -29.82
C ARG A 76 4.23 -7.97 -30.93
N SER A 77 3.67 -7.32 -31.95
CA SER A 77 4.44 -6.73 -33.05
C SER A 77 5.48 -5.70 -32.59
N LEU A 78 5.18 -4.89 -31.57
CA LEU A 78 6.14 -3.94 -30.98
C LEU A 78 7.27 -4.66 -30.25
N VAL A 79 6.96 -5.77 -29.57
CA VAL A 79 7.95 -6.58 -28.83
C VAL A 79 8.87 -7.34 -29.79
N GLU A 80 8.33 -7.84 -30.90
CA GLU A 80 9.05 -8.52 -31.97
C GLU A 80 9.94 -7.55 -32.77
N ALA A 81 9.43 -6.37 -33.11
CA ALA A 81 10.22 -5.31 -33.76
C ALA A 81 11.43 -4.92 -32.89
N ALA A 82 11.22 -4.69 -31.60
CA ALA A 82 12.31 -4.41 -30.67
C ALA A 82 13.31 -5.59 -30.54
N ALA A 83 12.87 -6.82 -30.81
CA ALA A 83 13.75 -7.98 -30.84
C ALA A 83 14.64 -8.01 -32.08
N ILE A 84 14.08 -7.64 -33.23
CA ILE A 84 14.82 -7.50 -34.49
C ILE A 84 15.87 -6.38 -34.36
N ASP A 85 15.55 -5.30 -33.66
CA ASP A 85 16.47 -4.18 -33.35
C ASP A 85 17.55 -4.54 -32.31
N GLY A 86 17.67 -5.80 -31.90
CA GLY A 86 18.68 -6.27 -30.95
C GLY A 86 18.50 -5.76 -29.52
N ALA A 87 17.31 -5.26 -29.15
CA ALA A 87 17.06 -4.85 -27.76
C ALA A 87 17.00 -6.09 -26.85
N GLY A 88 17.88 -6.16 -25.85
CA GLY A 88 17.81 -7.19 -24.80
C GLY A 88 16.62 -7.00 -23.84
N PRO A 89 16.32 -7.98 -22.98
CA PRO A 89 15.14 -7.96 -22.09
C PRO A 89 15.06 -6.72 -21.20
N ILE A 90 16.18 -6.29 -20.61
CA ILE A 90 16.26 -5.10 -19.75
C ILE A 90 15.95 -3.84 -20.55
N ARG A 91 16.52 -3.71 -21.76
CA ARG A 91 16.28 -2.56 -22.64
C ARG A 91 14.82 -2.50 -23.07
N ARG A 92 14.21 -3.64 -23.41
CA ARG A 92 12.77 -3.72 -23.74
C ARG A 92 11.89 -3.33 -22.56
N PHE A 93 12.23 -3.74 -21.34
CA PHE A 93 11.47 -3.34 -20.15
C PHE A 93 11.48 -1.82 -19.96
N PHE A 94 12.65 -1.19 -19.89
CA PHE A 94 12.75 0.25 -19.58
C PHE A 94 12.39 1.17 -20.74
N LYS A 95 12.58 0.74 -22.00
CA LYS A 95 12.35 1.59 -23.18
C LYS A 95 11.01 1.34 -23.89
N LEU A 96 10.37 0.20 -23.64
CA LEU A 96 9.12 -0.16 -24.32
C LEU A 96 8.02 -0.46 -23.30
N ALA A 97 8.20 -1.45 -22.43
CA ALA A 97 7.13 -1.85 -21.51
C ALA A 97 6.78 -0.75 -20.50
N LEU A 98 7.77 -0.24 -19.75
CA LEU A 98 7.57 0.75 -18.68
C LEU A 98 6.94 2.07 -19.20
N PRO A 99 7.38 2.65 -20.33
CA PRO A 99 6.70 3.83 -20.90
C PRO A 99 5.27 3.56 -21.35
N LEU A 100 5.00 2.39 -21.96
CA LEU A 100 3.66 2.05 -22.45
C LEU A 100 2.65 1.80 -21.31
N ILE A 101 3.10 1.21 -20.20
CA ILE A 101 2.24 1.00 -19.00
C ILE A 101 2.31 2.18 -18.02
N ALA A 102 3.00 3.28 -18.37
CA ALA A 102 3.13 4.44 -17.48
C ALA A 102 1.77 5.03 -17.04
N PRO A 103 0.72 5.10 -17.88
CA PRO A 103 -0.61 5.56 -17.44
C PRO A 103 -1.19 4.67 -16.34
N VAL A 104 -1.07 3.35 -16.47
CA VAL A 104 -1.55 2.39 -15.47
C VAL A 104 -0.71 2.47 -14.20
N SER A 105 0.62 2.59 -14.34
CA SER A 105 1.53 2.75 -13.20
C SER A 105 1.18 4.00 -12.38
N PHE A 106 0.90 5.10 -13.07
CA PHE A 106 0.51 6.35 -12.43
C PHE A 106 -0.86 6.22 -11.75
N PHE A 107 -1.85 5.65 -12.43
CA PHE A 107 -3.16 5.38 -11.84
C PHE A 107 -3.04 4.53 -10.56
N LEU A 108 -2.25 3.46 -10.58
CA LEU A 108 -2.01 2.64 -9.40
C LEU A 108 -1.30 3.41 -8.30
N LEU A 109 -0.29 4.23 -8.61
CA LEU A 109 0.36 5.09 -7.62
C LEU A 109 -0.67 5.97 -6.91
N VAL A 110 -1.60 6.55 -7.67
CA VAL A 110 -2.69 7.38 -7.13
C VAL A 110 -3.57 6.59 -6.17
N VAL A 111 -4.09 5.45 -6.61
CA VAL A 111 -4.97 4.60 -5.80
C VAL A 111 -4.25 4.10 -4.54
N ASN A 112 -2.99 3.70 -4.65
CA ASN A 112 -2.20 3.25 -3.50
C ASN A 112 -1.93 4.38 -2.50
N LEU A 113 -1.76 5.60 -2.97
CA LEU A 113 -1.58 6.76 -2.10
C LEU A 113 -2.87 7.02 -1.31
N VAL A 114 -4.03 7.06 -1.99
CA VAL A 114 -5.33 7.19 -1.31
C VAL A 114 -5.54 6.05 -0.29
N TYR A 115 -5.25 4.81 -0.69
CA TYR A 115 -5.29 3.65 0.21
C TYR A 115 -4.44 3.87 1.47
N ALA A 116 -3.20 4.36 1.33
CA ALA A 116 -2.29 4.60 2.45
C ALA A 116 -2.86 5.62 3.47
N PHE A 117 -3.55 6.65 2.99
CA PHE A 117 -4.12 7.71 3.83
C PHE A 117 -5.38 7.29 4.60
N PHE A 118 -6.19 6.37 4.06
CA PHE A 118 -7.53 6.07 4.59
C PHE A 118 -7.72 4.62 5.02
N ASP A 119 -7.28 3.67 4.22
CA ASP A 119 -7.61 2.24 4.37
C ASP A 119 -6.59 1.47 5.23
N THR A 120 -5.56 2.14 5.74
CA THR A 120 -4.60 1.59 6.71
C THR A 120 -5.16 1.51 8.12
N PHE A 121 -6.26 2.23 8.39
CA PHE A 121 -6.91 2.32 9.70
C PHE A 121 -7.19 0.94 10.34
N PRO A 122 -7.86 -0.03 9.68
CA PRO A 122 -8.21 -1.29 10.34
C PRO A 122 -6.99 -2.12 10.74
N VAL A 123 -5.92 -2.03 9.95
CA VAL A 123 -4.66 -2.73 10.24
C VAL A 123 -3.99 -2.12 11.47
N ILE A 124 -3.93 -0.79 11.55
CA ILE A 124 -3.34 -0.08 12.69
C ILE A 124 -4.11 -0.39 13.96
N ASP A 125 -5.45 -0.31 13.92
CA ASP A 125 -6.32 -0.54 15.06
C ASP A 125 -6.17 -1.96 15.60
N ALA A 126 -6.26 -2.95 14.72
CA ALA A 126 -6.18 -4.37 15.10
C ALA A 126 -4.77 -4.81 15.53
N ALA A 127 -3.72 -4.26 14.91
CA ALA A 127 -2.35 -4.72 15.15
C ALA A 127 -1.68 -4.03 16.34
N THR A 128 -1.93 -2.72 16.51
CA THR A 128 -1.08 -1.87 17.36
C THR A 128 -1.84 -0.84 18.18
N ALA A 129 -3.12 -0.59 17.86
CA ALA A 129 -3.89 0.52 18.41
C ALA A 129 -3.15 1.87 18.33
N GLY A 130 -2.38 2.08 17.26
CA GLY A 130 -1.55 3.27 17.04
C GLY A 130 -0.19 3.28 17.75
N GLY A 131 0.14 2.28 18.58
CA GLY A 131 1.36 2.22 19.38
C GLY A 131 2.55 1.47 18.75
N PRO A 132 3.65 1.28 19.51
CA PRO A 132 3.96 1.92 20.79
C PRO A 132 4.37 3.39 20.60
N VAL A 133 4.11 4.23 21.61
CA VAL A 133 4.44 5.68 21.60
C VAL A 133 3.91 6.40 20.35
N GLN A 134 2.68 6.08 19.95
CA GLN A 134 2.04 6.64 18.74
C GLN A 134 2.75 6.34 17.41
N ALA A 135 3.71 5.40 17.38
CA ALA A 135 4.55 5.16 16.21
C ALA A 135 3.77 4.80 14.94
N THR A 136 2.64 4.10 15.05
CA THR A 136 1.81 3.69 13.92
C THR A 136 0.57 4.57 13.75
N THR A 137 0.46 5.67 14.50
CA THR A 137 -0.70 6.57 14.45
C THR A 137 -0.68 7.41 13.18
N THR A 138 -1.63 7.16 12.27
CA THR A 138 -1.89 7.99 11.10
C THR A 138 -2.89 9.11 11.40
N LEU A 139 -2.98 10.12 10.53
CA LEU A 139 -3.90 11.25 10.72
C LEU A 139 -5.37 10.77 10.80
N ILE A 140 -5.78 9.83 9.95
CA ILE A 140 -7.13 9.26 10.00
C ILE A 140 -7.37 8.48 11.30
N TYR A 141 -6.37 7.73 11.80
CA TYR A 141 -6.46 7.01 13.06
C TYR A 141 -6.61 7.96 14.24
N LYS A 142 -5.85 9.06 14.24
CA LYS A 142 -5.92 10.11 15.25
C LYS A 142 -7.30 10.77 15.30
N ILE A 143 -7.83 11.18 14.13
CA ILE A 143 -9.17 11.77 14.01
C ILE A 143 -10.23 10.87 14.63
N TYR A 144 -10.20 9.57 14.29
CA TYR A 144 -11.13 8.59 14.84
C TYR A 144 -10.99 8.49 16.36
N ARG A 145 -9.77 8.32 16.86
CA ARG A 145 -9.51 8.12 18.28
C ARG A 145 -9.90 9.34 19.12
N GLU A 146 -9.62 10.55 18.65
CA GLU A 146 -9.99 11.77 19.37
C GLU A 146 -11.49 12.05 19.30
N GLY A 147 -12.12 11.87 18.14
CA GLY A 147 -13.54 12.16 17.96
C GLY A 147 -14.48 11.14 18.60
N PHE A 148 -14.20 9.84 18.44
CA PHE A 148 -15.09 8.79 18.89
C PHE A 148 -14.69 8.20 20.25
N ALA A 149 -13.40 7.95 20.49
CA ALA A 149 -12.95 7.39 21.77
C ALA A 149 -12.67 8.47 22.82
N GLY A 150 -12.14 9.62 22.40
CA GLY A 150 -11.85 10.78 23.26
C GLY A 150 -13.02 11.74 23.45
N LEU A 151 -14.08 11.63 22.62
CA LEU A 151 -15.24 12.54 22.57
C LEU A 151 -14.89 14.01 22.29
N ASP A 152 -13.70 14.28 21.76
CA ASP A 152 -13.26 15.61 21.34
C ASP A 152 -13.68 15.86 19.88
N LEU A 153 -14.97 16.17 19.73
CA LEU A 153 -15.59 16.41 18.42
C LEU A 153 -15.06 17.69 17.74
N SER A 154 -14.64 18.70 18.50
CA SER A 154 -14.15 19.95 17.93
C SER A 154 -12.73 19.79 17.37
N ALA A 155 -11.83 19.13 18.09
CA ALA A 155 -10.47 18.84 17.60
C ALA A 155 -10.50 17.88 16.41
N SER A 156 -11.30 16.82 16.48
CA SER A 156 -11.43 15.85 15.38
C SER A 156 -12.09 16.45 14.14
N ALA A 157 -13.05 17.36 14.29
CA ALA A 157 -13.61 18.12 13.17
C ALA A 157 -12.56 19.01 12.49
N ALA A 158 -11.76 19.76 13.26
CA ALA A 158 -10.69 20.60 12.71
C ALA A 158 -9.65 19.75 11.94
N GLN A 159 -9.25 18.61 12.49
CA GLN A 159 -8.31 17.69 11.85
C GLN A 159 -8.91 17.06 10.57
N SER A 160 -10.21 16.76 10.56
CA SER A 160 -10.91 16.24 9.38
C SER A 160 -10.91 17.25 8.23
N VAL A 161 -11.08 18.54 8.53
CA VAL A 161 -10.96 19.61 7.53
C VAL A 161 -9.54 19.67 6.96
N VAL A 162 -8.51 19.57 7.79
CA VAL A 162 -7.11 19.52 7.34
C VAL A 162 -6.86 18.31 6.43
N LEU A 163 -7.33 17.12 6.83
CA LEU A 163 -7.22 15.91 6.01
C LEU A 163 -7.92 16.08 4.66
N MET A 164 -9.12 16.67 4.65
CA MET A 164 -9.85 16.97 3.41
C MET A 164 -9.06 17.90 2.49
N PHE A 165 -8.49 18.99 3.00
CA PHE A 165 -7.65 19.90 2.21
C PHE A 165 -6.42 19.19 1.63
N LEU A 166 -5.73 18.37 2.43
CA LEU A 166 -4.59 17.58 1.96
C LEU A 166 -4.99 16.64 0.81
N VAL A 167 -6.13 15.99 0.93
CA VAL A 167 -6.63 15.04 -0.08
C VAL A 167 -7.06 15.76 -1.35
N ILE A 168 -7.68 16.94 -1.25
CA ILE A 168 -8.02 17.78 -2.40
C ILE A 168 -6.75 18.20 -3.15
N ILE A 169 -5.74 18.72 -2.44
CA ILE A 169 -4.45 19.12 -3.05
C ILE A 169 -3.82 17.94 -3.77
N LEU A 170 -3.77 16.78 -3.10
CA LEU A 170 -3.21 15.56 -3.64
C LEU A 170 -3.98 15.10 -4.89
N THR A 171 -5.31 15.15 -4.86
CA THR A 171 -6.17 14.80 -6.01
C THR A 171 -5.96 15.76 -7.18
N VAL A 172 -5.89 17.06 -6.94
CA VAL A 172 -5.61 18.07 -7.98
C VAL A 172 -4.24 17.85 -8.61
N VAL A 173 -3.22 17.62 -7.79
CA VAL A 173 -1.87 17.28 -8.26
C VAL A 173 -1.94 16.03 -9.13
N GLN A 174 -2.60 14.97 -8.66
CA GLN A 174 -2.76 13.74 -9.42
C GLN A 174 -3.39 13.98 -10.79
N PHE A 175 -4.55 14.64 -10.87
CA PHE A 175 -5.23 14.94 -12.13
C PHE A 175 -4.35 15.74 -13.09
N ARG A 176 -3.67 16.79 -12.60
CA ARG A 176 -2.80 17.64 -13.43
C ARG A 176 -1.63 16.85 -14.04
N TYR A 177 -1.08 15.89 -13.31
CA TYR A 177 -0.04 15.00 -13.83
C TYR A 177 -0.58 13.94 -14.81
N VAL A 178 -1.79 13.39 -14.58
CA VAL A 178 -2.45 12.48 -15.55
C VAL A 178 -2.67 13.18 -16.88
N GLU A 179 -3.33 14.34 -16.86
CA GLU A 179 -3.70 15.08 -18.08
C GLU A 179 -2.47 15.47 -18.91
N SER A 180 -1.34 15.79 -18.26
CA SER A 180 -0.10 16.14 -18.96
C SER A 180 0.53 14.99 -19.77
N LYS A 181 0.24 13.72 -19.43
CA LYS A 181 0.83 12.53 -20.06
C LYS A 181 -0.15 11.76 -20.95
N VAL A 182 -1.44 12.03 -20.88
CA VAL A 182 -2.45 11.43 -21.75
C VAL A 182 -2.68 12.34 -22.95
N ARG A 183 -1.80 12.24 -23.96
CA ARG A 183 -2.20 12.62 -25.32
C ARG A 183 -3.20 11.57 -25.78
N TYR A 184 -4.49 11.90 -25.70
CA TYR A 184 -5.52 11.23 -26.47
C TYR A 184 -5.06 11.22 -27.93
N GLN A 185 -4.87 10.03 -28.48
CA GLN A 185 -4.89 9.83 -29.93
C GLN A 185 -6.35 9.71 -30.36
#